data_AF-A0A420EPL0-F1
#
_entry.id   AF-A0A420EPL0-F1
#
_cell.length_a   1.000
_cell.length_b   1.000
_cell.length_c   1.000
_cell.angle_alpha   90.00
_cell.angle_beta   90.00
_cell.angle_gamma   90.00
#
_symmetry.space_group_name_H-M   'P 1'
#
loop_
_entity.id
_entity.type
_entity.pdbx_description
1 polymer ?
#
loop_
_entity_poly.entity_id
_entity_poly.type
_entity_poly.pdbx_seq_one_letter_code
_entity_poly.pdbx_strand_id
1 'polypeptide(L)'
;MGKYDALGTFLRRWRRRNDAEGVELRFGHIEDIIGGLLPRGATEPEWWCANGCADAHASHRHAWLDAGFEAIAEPKAEKVYFKKQPPL
;
A
#
# COMPACT_ATOMS: atom_id res chain seq x y z
N MET A 1 11.21 6.89 10.16
CA MET A 1 10.50 7.51 9.02
C MET A 1 11.02 6.89 7.74
N GLY A 2 10.18 6.13 7.04
CA GLY A 2 10.52 5.53 5.75
C GLY A 2 9.85 6.31 4.61
N LYS A 3 10.38 6.22 3.38
CA LYS A 3 9.78 6.87 2.20
C LYS A 3 8.29 6.54 1.99
N TYR A 4 7.83 5.40 2.51
CA TYR A 4 6.43 4.95 2.43
C TYR A 4 5.47 5.67 3.39
N ASP A 5 5.96 6.47 4.35
CA ASP A 5 5.10 7.23 5.27
C ASP A 5 4.19 8.24 4.52
N ALA A 6 4.67 8.72 3.37
CA ALA A 6 3.89 9.56 2.45
C ALA A 6 2.69 8.80 1.87
N LEU A 7 2.87 7.54 1.47
CA LEU A 7 1.80 6.67 1.00
C LEU A 7 0.78 6.41 2.11
N GLY A 8 1.22 6.12 3.33
CA GLY A 8 0.31 5.96 4.47
C GLY A 8 -0.49 7.23 4.79
N THR A 9 0.14 8.40 4.69
CA THR A 9 -0.54 9.68 4.86
C THR A 9 -1.56 9.96 3.75
N PHE A 10 -1.22 9.64 2.50
CA PHE A 10 -2.15 9.70 1.37
C PHE A 10 -3.37 8.82 1.61
N LEU A 11 -3.17 7.54 1.96
CA LEU A 11 -4.25 6.57 2.19
C LEU A 11 -5.16 6.99 3.34
N ARG A 12 -4.62 7.49 4.46
CA ARG A 12 -5.44 8.03 5.57
C ARG A 12 -6.31 9.20 5.14
N ARG A 13 -5.77 10.12 4.33
CA ARG A 13 -6.53 11.25 3.79
C ARG A 13 -7.61 10.78 2.81
N TRP A 14 -7.27 9.83 1.94
CA TRP A 14 -8.20 9.24 0.99
C TRP A 14 -9.36 8.53 1.71
N ARG A 15 -9.07 7.71 2.74
CA ARG A 15 -10.09 7.00 3.55
C ARG A 15 -11.13 7.93 4.15
N ARG A 16 -10.73 9.12 4.63
CA ARG A 16 -11.64 10.12 5.23
C ARG A 16 -12.52 10.85 4.23
N ARG A 17 -12.12 10.89 2.96
CA ARG A 17 -12.77 11.71 1.91
C ARG A 17 -13.60 10.89 0.93
N ASN A 18 -13.48 9.56 0.96
CA ASN A 18 -14.08 8.67 -0.03
C ASN A 18 -14.80 7.52 0.69
N ASP A 19 -15.99 7.18 0.23
CA ASP A 19 -16.80 6.08 0.78
C ASP A 19 -16.53 4.72 0.12
N ALA A 20 -15.80 4.68 -1.00
CA ALA A 20 -15.46 3.45 -1.71
C ALA A 20 -14.68 2.45 -0.83
N GLU A 21 -14.78 1.15 -1.16
CA GLU A 21 -14.15 0.07 -0.40
C GLU A 21 -12.62 0.09 -0.46
N GLY A 22 -12.03 0.81 -1.41
CA GLY A 22 -10.59 0.88 -1.58
C GLY A 22 -10.18 1.75 -2.75
N VAL A 23 -8.87 1.92 -2.94
CA VAL A 23 -8.29 2.75 -3.99
C VAL A 23 -7.28 1.94 -4.79
N GLU A 24 -7.38 2.00 -6.11
CA GLU A 24 -6.37 1.47 -7.01
C GLU A 24 -5.32 2.54 -7.28
N LEU A 25 -4.04 2.20 -7.09
CA LEU A 25 -2.90 3.03 -7.45
C LEU A 25 -1.97 2.25 -8.38
N ARG A 26 -1.51 2.92 -9.43
CA ARG A 26 -0.45 2.41 -10.31
C ARG A 26 0.92 2.61 -9.67
N PHE A 27 1.90 1.79 -10.05
CA PHE A 27 3.27 1.88 -9.55
C PHE A 27 3.84 3.28 -9.70
N GLY A 28 3.75 3.90 -10.88
CA GLY A 28 4.21 5.28 -11.09
C GLY A 28 3.56 6.31 -10.16
N HIS A 29 2.26 6.18 -9.87
CA HIS A 29 1.59 7.07 -8.91
C HIS A 29 2.07 6.83 -7.47
N ILE A 30 2.35 5.57 -7.11
CA ILE A 30 2.94 5.26 -5.81
C ILE A 30 4.35 5.86 -5.72
N GLU A 31 5.15 5.77 -6.79
CA GLU A 31 6.50 6.35 -6.88
C GLU A 31 6.48 7.88 -6.73
N ASP A 32 5.51 8.55 -7.36
CA ASP A 32 5.28 9.98 -7.20
C ASP A 32 4.94 10.34 -5.74
N ILE A 33 4.07 9.54 -5.10
CA ILE A 33 3.66 9.75 -3.70
C ILE A 33 4.85 9.55 -2.74
N ILE A 34 5.69 8.53 -2.96
CA ILE A 34 6.84 8.24 -2.08
C ILE A 34 8.10 9.03 -2.46
N GLY A 35 8.07 9.79 -3.58
CA GLY A 35 9.18 10.59 -4.07
C GLY A 35 10.37 9.75 -4.55
N GLY A 36 10.13 8.56 -5.11
CA GLY A 36 11.20 7.70 -5.62
C GLY A 36 10.72 6.36 -6.14
N LEU A 37 11.60 5.65 -6.83
CA LEU A 37 11.26 4.38 -7.49
C LEU A 37 10.92 3.27 -6.49
N LEU A 38 9.98 2.43 -6.89
CA LEU A 38 9.67 1.18 -6.22
C LEU A 38 10.85 0.21 -6.42
N PRO A 39 11.21 -0.57 -5.39
CA PRO A 39 12.24 -1.57 -5.53
C PRO A 39 11.78 -2.67 -6.49
N ARG A 40 12.73 -3.41 -7.09
CA ARG A 40 12.42 -4.58 -7.93
C ARG A 40 11.47 -5.57 -7.23
N GLY A 41 11.58 -5.72 -5.91
CA GLY A 41 10.68 -6.58 -5.13
C GLY A 41 9.19 -6.19 -5.22
N ALA A 42 8.85 -4.95 -5.57
CA ALA A 42 7.46 -4.53 -5.76
C ALA A 42 6.76 -5.24 -6.94
N THR A 43 7.52 -5.92 -7.83
CA THR A 43 6.93 -6.80 -8.85
C THR A 43 6.40 -8.12 -8.29
N GLU A 44 6.69 -8.43 -7.02
CA GLU A 44 6.19 -9.62 -6.35
C GLU A 44 4.94 -9.27 -5.54
N PRO A 45 3.80 -9.96 -5.72
CA PRO A 45 2.59 -9.67 -4.94
C PRO A 45 2.82 -9.77 -3.43
N GLU A 46 3.66 -10.72 -3.01
CA GLU A 46 4.04 -10.97 -1.62
C GLU A 46 4.72 -9.77 -0.97
N TRP A 47 5.39 -8.92 -1.74
CA TRP A 47 6.01 -7.70 -1.20
C TRP A 47 4.97 -6.72 -0.65
N TRP A 48 3.75 -6.76 -1.19
CA TRP A 48 2.60 -5.93 -0.80
C TRP A 48 1.68 -6.63 0.21
N CYS A 49 1.38 -7.91 0.00
CA CYS A 49 0.40 -8.66 0.78
C CYS A 49 0.89 -8.99 2.20
N ALA A 50 -0.01 -8.95 3.17
CA ALA A 50 0.25 -9.39 4.55
C ALA A 50 -0.18 -10.85 4.76
N ASN A 51 0.46 -11.80 4.07
CA ASN A 51 0.13 -13.21 4.21
C ASN A 51 0.94 -13.83 5.35
N GLY A 52 0.37 -13.85 6.57
CA GLY A 52 0.72 -14.78 7.64
C GLY A 52 2.15 -14.77 8.20
N CYS A 53 2.29 -14.21 9.42
CA CYS A 53 3.29 -14.46 10.48
C CYS A 53 4.82 -14.38 10.19
N ALA A 54 5.32 -14.74 9.01
CA ALA A 54 6.77 -14.83 8.79
C ALA A 54 7.42 -13.49 8.42
N ASP A 55 6.64 -12.47 8.07
CA ASP A 55 7.13 -11.29 7.37
C ASP A 55 6.48 -9.98 7.86
N ALA A 56 6.01 -10.00 9.11
CA ALA A 56 5.45 -8.85 9.83
C ALA A 56 6.48 -7.71 10.05
N HIS A 57 7.75 -7.93 9.70
CA HIS A 57 8.86 -6.99 9.92
C HIS A 57 9.21 -6.14 8.70
N ALA A 58 8.51 -6.30 7.57
CA ALA A 58 8.69 -5.45 6.42
C ALA A 58 8.20 -4.01 6.73
N SER A 59 9.11 -3.14 7.19
CA SER A 59 8.80 -1.80 7.70
C SER A 59 7.96 -0.94 6.75
N HIS A 60 8.04 -1.19 5.43
CA HIS A 60 7.25 -0.46 4.44
C HIS A 60 5.75 -0.79 4.48
N ARG A 61 5.36 -2.00 4.88
CA ARG A 61 3.95 -2.43 4.90
C ARG A 61 3.12 -1.71 5.96
N HIS A 62 3.76 -1.30 7.07
CA HIS A 62 3.12 -0.50 8.12
C HIS A 62 2.46 0.77 7.57
N ALA A 63 3.00 1.36 6.50
CA ALA A 63 2.45 2.57 5.91
C ALA A 63 0.96 2.44 5.53
N TRP A 64 0.56 1.33 4.90
CA TRP A 64 -0.85 1.13 4.52
C TRP A 64 -1.65 0.36 5.57
N LEU A 65 -1.03 -0.57 6.31
CA LEU A 65 -1.69 -1.27 7.42
C LEU A 65 -2.14 -0.29 8.51
N ASP A 66 -1.27 0.61 8.95
CA ASP A 66 -1.61 1.65 9.95
C ASP A 66 -2.60 2.69 9.40
N ALA A 67 -2.71 2.79 8.07
CA ALA A 67 -3.74 3.59 7.41
C ALA A 67 -5.11 2.89 7.35
N GLY A 68 -5.18 1.62 7.81
CA GLY A 68 -6.37 0.78 7.79
C GLY A 68 -6.64 0.17 6.41
N PHE A 69 -5.60 -0.23 5.69
CA PHE A 69 -5.69 -0.84 4.37
C PHE A 69 -4.90 -2.13 4.27
N GLU A 70 -5.46 -3.09 3.54
CA GLU A 70 -4.74 -4.24 2.99
C GLU A 70 -4.40 -3.97 1.53
N ALA A 71 -3.29 -4.53 1.05
CA ALA A 71 -2.85 -4.37 -0.33
C ALA A 71 -3.09 -5.68 -1.11
N ILE A 72 -3.70 -5.54 -2.29
CA ILE A 72 -3.88 -6.60 -3.27
C ILE A 72 -3.15 -6.14 -4.54
N ALA A 73 -2.00 -6.72 -4.81
CA ALA A 73 -1.16 -6.32 -5.94
C ALA A 73 -1.47 -7.15 -7.19
N GLU A 74 -1.47 -6.46 -8.34
CA GLU A 74 -1.51 -7.06 -9.67
C GLU A 74 -0.26 -6.58 -10.45
N PRO A 75 0.92 -7.17 -10.21
CA PRO A 75 2.18 -6.65 -10.74
C PRO A 75 2.27 -6.63 -12.26
N LYS A 76 1.62 -7.58 -12.95
CA LYS A 76 1.55 -7.61 -14.42
C LYS A 76 0.86 -6.37 -15.02
N ALA A 77 -0.01 -5.73 -14.23
CA ALA A 77 -0.70 -4.49 -14.59
C ALA A 77 -0.12 -3.27 -13.86
N GLU A 78 1.00 -3.45 -13.15
CA GLU A 78 1.72 -2.42 -12.38
C GLU A 78 0.79 -1.63 -11.47
N LYS A 79 -0.11 -2.33 -10.77
CA LYS A 79 -1.13 -1.72 -9.91
C LYS A 79 -1.30 -2.45 -8.59
N VAL A 80 -1.74 -1.69 -7.60
CA VAL A 80 -2.07 -2.17 -6.26
C VAL A 80 -3.42 -1.61 -5.87
N TYR A 81 -4.32 -2.50 -5.48
CA TYR A 81 -5.58 -2.12 -4.87
C TYR A 81 -5.42 -2.12 -3.35
N PHE A 82 -5.54 -0.94 -2.74
CA PHE A 82 -5.58 -0.78 -1.29
C PHE A 82 -7.02 -0.89 -0.82
N LYS A 83 -7.39 -2.04 -0.27
CA LYS A 83 -8.72 -2.32 0.28
C LYS A 83 -8.81 -1.85 1.73
N LYS A 84 -9.84 -1.07 2.07
CA LYS A 84 -10.11 -0.67 3.46
C LYS A 84 -10.32 -1.92 4.31
N GLN A 85 -9.63 -1.98 5.43
CA GLN A 85 -9.97 -2.92 6.47
C GLN A 85 -11.26 -2.46 7.16
N PRO A 86 -12.17 -3.40 7.47
CA PRO A 86 -13.33 -3.10 8.31
C PRO A 86 -12.84 -2.56 9.66
N PRO A 87 -13.56 -1.59 10.26
CA PRO A 87 -13.29 -1.24 11.64
C PRO A 87 -13.46 -2.50 12.50
N LEU A 88 -12.45 -2.79 13.34
CA LEU A 88 -12.55 -3.80 14.40
C LEU A 88 -13.64 -3.44 15.39
#